data_AF-A0A4Y1ZBY2-F1
#
_entry.id   AF-A0A4Y1ZBY2-F1
#
_cell.length_a   1.000
_cell.length_b   1.000
_cell.length_c   1.000
_cell.angle_alpha   90.00
_cell.angle_beta   90.00
_cell.angle_gamma   90.00
#
_symmetry.space_group_name_H-M   'P 1'
#
loop_
_entity.id
_entity.type
_entity.pdbx_description
1 polymer ?
#
loop_
_entity_poly.entity_id
_entity_poly.type
_entity_poly.pdbx_seq_one_letter_code
_entity_poly.pdbx_strand_id
1 'polypeptide(L)'
;MNDAHLPGILNCINEGIVLTKRNLEITFWNPFMEGLHGEKSSKILGQKLDDVLPSLKQPFFSRAMEQLVVSGNPLFFRQQCIVI
;
A
#
# COMPACT_ATOMS: atom_id res chain seq x y z
N MET A 1 18.85 -7.35 -13.79
CA MET A 1 17.56 -8.06 -13.94
C MET A 1 16.59 -6.99 -14.39
N ASN A 2 16.06 -7.06 -15.62
CA ASN A 2 15.26 -5.97 -16.17
C ASN A 2 13.91 -5.91 -15.44
N ASP A 3 13.67 -4.85 -14.69
CA ASP A 3 12.49 -4.65 -13.83
C ASP A 3 11.17 -4.47 -14.61
N ALA A 4 11.19 -4.67 -15.94
CA ALA A 4 10.05 -4.50 -16.84
C ALA A 4 8.87 -5.43 -16.53
N HIS A 5 9.11 -6.58 -15.88
CA HIS A 5 8.06 -7.56 -15.58
C HIS A 5 7.38 -7.33 -14.23
N LEU A 6 7.99 -6.57 -13.32
CA LEU A 6 7.46 -6.39 -11.96
C LEU A 6 6.04 -5.79 -11.97
N PRO A 7 5.74 -4.71 -12.71
CA PRO A 7 4.38 -4.18 -12.76
C PRO A 7 3.36 -5.20 -13.30
N GLY A 8 3.75 -5.98 -14.30
CA GLY A 8 2.90 -7.02 -14.87
C GLY A 8 2.55 -8.11 -13.84
N ILE A 9 3.53 -8.54 -13.05
CA ILE A 9 3.31 -9.52 -11.97
C ILE A 9 2.39 -8.94 -10.89
N LEU A 10 2.68 -7.73 -10.41
CA LEU A 10 1.90 -7.10 -9.33
C LEU A 10 0.45 -6.83 -9.73
N ASN A 11 0.19 -6.61 -11.03
CA ASN A 11 -1.15 -6.41 -11.57
C ASN A 11 -1.99 -7.69 -11.61
N CYS A 12 -1.36 -8.88 -11.64
CA CYS A 12 -2.04 -10.17 -11.70
C CYS A 12 -2.34 -10.77 -10.32
N ILE A 13 -1.91 -10.12 -9.23
CA ILE A 13 -2.11 -10.62 -7.87
C ILE A 13 -3.52 -10.23 -7.38
N ASN A 14 -4.27 -11.22 -6.88
CA ASN A 14 -5.62 -11.05 -6.31
C ASN A 14 -5.60 -10.56 -4.86
N GLU A 15 -4.65 -9.68 -4.53
CA GLU A 15 -4.52 -9.02 -3.24
C GLU A 15 -4.18 -7.55 -3.45
N GLY A 16 -4.53 -6.71 -2.48
CA GLY A 16 -4.30 -5.28 -2.55
C GLY A 16 -2.82 -4.96 -2.41
N ILE A 17 -2.19 -4.45 -3.47
CA ILE A 17 -0.78 -4.07 -3.45
C ILE A 17 -0.65 -2.58 -3.67
N VAL A 18 0.07 -1.94 -2.74
CA VAL A 18 0.42 -0.52 -2.80
C VAL A 18 1.93 -0.39 -2.59
N LEU A 19 2.60 0.33 -3.49
CA LEU A 19 3.98 0.75 -3.29
C LEU A 19 4.00 2.23 -2.95
N THR A 20 4.89 2.61 -2.03
CA THR A 20 5.05 4.00 -1.61
C THR A 20 6.52 4.39 -1.53
N LYS A 21 6.79 5.69 -1.65
CA LYS A 21 8.05 6.28 -1.19
C LYS A 21 8.07 6.31 0.34
N ARG A 22 9.25 6.55 0.92
CA ARG A 22 9.43 6.69 2.39
C ARG A 22 8.49 7.72 3.04
N ASN A 23 8.12 8.76 2.30
CA ASN A 23 7.19 9.79 2.76
C ASN A 23 5.72 9.38 2.61
N LEU A 24 5.40 8.11 2.38
CA LEU A 24 4.07 7.56 2.12
C LEU A 24 3.40 8.03 0.82
N GLU A 25 4.13 8.67 -0.11
CA GLU A 25 3.60 9.00 -1.43
C GLU A 25 3.42 7.71 -2.26
N ILE A 26 2.21 7.48 -2.75
CA ILE A 26 1.84 6.28 -3.51
C ILE A 26 2.47 6.33 -4.90
N THR A 27 3.23 5.30 -5.25
CA THR A 27 3.88 5.12 -6.56
C THR A 27 3.32 3.97 -7.37
N PHE A 28 2.54 3.07 -6.74
CA PHE A 28 1.87 1.98 -7.42
C PHE A 28 0.59 1.60 -6.69
N TRP A 29 -0.44 1.29 -7.47
CA TRP A 29 -1.77 0.91 -7.01
C TRP A 29 -2.31 -0.14 -7.98
N ASN A 30 -2.37 -1.41 -7.56
CA ASN A 30 -2.73 -2.48 -8.48
C ASN A 30 -4.25 -2.50 -8.81
N PRO A 31 -4.66 -3.20 -9.88
CA PRO A 31 -6.08 -3.31 -10.26
C PRO A 31 -6.96 -3.89 -9.16
N PHE A 32 -6.44 -4.78 -8.31
CA PHE A 32 -7.19 -5.31 -7.18
C PHE A 32 -7.57 -4.20 -6.19
N MET A 33 -6.64 -3.27 -5.89
CA MET A 33 -6.94 -2.09 -5.07
C MET A 33 -7.97 -1.17 -5.74
N GLU A 34 -7.94 -1.00 -7.07
CA GLU A 34 -9.00 -0.26 -7.79
C GLU A 34 -10.38 -0.91 -7.59
N GLY A 35 -10.45 -2.25 -7.60
CA GLY A 35 -11.67 -2.99 -7.34
C GLY A 35 -12.15 -2.89 -5.89
N LEU A 36 -11.24 -2.92 -4.92
CA LEU A 36 -11.56 -2.80 -3.49
C LEU A 36 -12.03 -1.40 -3.09
N HIS A 37 -11.40 -0.36 -3.63
CA HIS A 37 -11.62 1.04 -3.21
C HIS A 37 -12.42 1.88 -4.20
N GLY A 38 -12.68 1.38 -5.41
CA GLY A 38 -13.44 2.07 -6.45
C GLY A 38 -12.70 3.22 -7.16
N GLU A 39 -11.54 3.63 -6.66
CA GLU A 39 -10.73 4.69 -7.27
C GLU A 39 -9.65 4.13 -8.20
N LYS A 40 -9.49 4.80 -9.35
CA LYS A 40 -8.45 4.48 -10.33
C LYS A 40 -7.08 4.92 -9.87
N SER A 41 -6.07 4.12 -10.17
CA SER A 41 -4.65 4.44 -9.92
C SER A 41 -4.27 5.83 -10.42
N SER A 42 -4.75 6.24 -11.60
CA SER A 42 -4.50 7.57 -12.18
C SER A 42 -4.92 8.74 -11.29
N LYS A 43 -5.88 8.55 -10.39
CA LYS A 43 -6.28 9.58 -9.42
C LYS A 43 -5.45 9.51 -8.14
N ILE A 44 -5.02 8.31 -7.75
CA ILE A 44 -4.40 8.01 -6.45
C ILE A 44 -2.88 8.22 -6.45
N LEU A 45 -2.22 7.97 -7.58
CA LEU A 45 -0.76 8.11 -7.70
C LEU A 45 -0.30 9.54 -7.33
N GLY A 46 0.77 9.63 -6.55
CA GLY A 46 1.30 10.90 -6.05
C GLY A 46 0.63 11.44 -4.78
N GLN A 47 -0.48 10.85 -4.34
CA GLN A 47 -1.10 11.20 -3.05
C GLN A 47 -0.42 10.47 -1.88
N LYS A 48 -0.68 10.94 -0.65
CA LYS A 48 -0.23 10.24 0.56
C LYS A 48 -1.13 9.06 0.88
N LEU A 49 -0.52 7.93 1.25
CA LEU A 49 -1.20 6.68 1.57
C LEU A 49 -2.25 6.86 2.67
N ASP A 50 -1.92 7.61 3.70
CA ASP A 50 -2.76 7.86 4.87
C ASP A 50 -3.85 8.92 4.60
N ASP A 51 -3.73 9.74 3.56
CA ASP A 51 -4.83 10.58 3.07
C ASP A 51 -5.86 9.75 2.28
N VAL A 52 -5.39 8.81 1.46
CA VAL A 52 -6.23 7.91 0.65
C VAL A 52 -6.87 6.81 1.52
N LEU A 53 -6.15 6.34 2.53
CA LEU A 53 -6.60 5.32 3.48
C LEU A 53 -6.55 5.89 4.92
N PRO A 54 -7.54 6.69 5.34
CA PRO A 54 -7.53 7.34 6.65
C PRO A 54 -7.44 6.39 7.85
N SER A 55 -7.84 5.12 7.69
CA SER A 55 -7.67 4.09 8.72
C SER A 55 -6.21 3.85 9.11
N LEU A 56 -5.25 4.27 8.26
CA LEU A 56 -3.82 4.20 8.50
C LEU A 56 -3.28 5.42 9.28
N LYS A 57 -4.07 6.48 9.50
CA LYS A 57 -3.70 7.62 10.37
C LYS A 57 -3.74 7.29 11.86
N GLN A 58 -3.36 6.06 12.21
CA GLN A 58 -3.32 5.58 13.60
C GLN A 58 -1.88 5.64 14.12
N PRO A 59 -1.66 6.01 15.40
CA PRO A 59 -0.31 6.07 15.99
C PRO A 59 0.47 4.76 15.91
N PHE A 60 -0.23 3.63 15.82
CA PHE A 60 0.38 2.33 15.62
C PHE A 60 1.04 2.21 14.24
N PHE A 61 0.38 2.68 13.18
CA PHE A 61 0.89 2.60 11.81
C PHE A 61 2.14 3.46 11.63
N SER A 62 2.17 4.68 12.17
CA SER A 62 3.35 5.55 12.09
C SER A 62 4.56 4.91 12.76
N ARG A 63 4.40 4.37 13.98
CA ARG A 63 5.46 3.63 14.70
C ARG A 63 5.94 2.40 13.94
N ALA A 64 5.01 1.68 13.33
CA ALA A 64 5.32 0.57 12.45
C ALA A 64 6.20 1.01 11.26
N MET A 65 5.82 2.08 10.56
CA MET A 65 6.60 2.59 9.44
C MET A 65 8.00 3.05 9.87
N GLU A 66 8.12 3.70 11.02
CA GLU A 66 9.43 4.06 11.61
C GLU A 66 10.29 2.80 11.86
N GLN A 67 9.73 1.75 12.47
CA GLN A 67 10.44 0.51 12.73
C GLN A 67 10.83 -0.23 11.45
N LEU A 68 9.99 -0.22 10.41
CA LEU A 68 10.30 -0.80 9.10
C LEU A 68 11.51 -0.10 8.47
N VAL A 69 11.53 1.23 8.51
CA VAL A 69 12.63 2.04 7.95
C VAL A 69 13.95 1.79 8.69
N VAL A 70 13.90 1.59 10.01
CA VAL A 70 15.09 1.34 10.84
C VAL A 70 15.59 -0.10 10.71
N SER A 71 14.70 -1.09 10.74
CA SER A 71 15.07 -2.50 10.78
C SER A 71 15.28 -3.13 9.40
N GLY A 72 14.64 -2.59 8.36
CA GLY A 72 14.60 -3.19 7.02
C GLY A 72 13.80 -4.50 6.93
N ASN A 73 13.22 -4.97 8.04
CA ASN A 73 12.47 -6.22 8.10
C ASN A 73 11.00 -5.99 7.74
N PRO A 74 10.40 -6.81 6.86
CA PRO A 74 8.98 -6.72 6.55
C PRO A 74 8.12 -6.79 7.81
N LEU A 75 7.17 -5.85 7.94
CA LEU A 75 6.18 -5.86 9.01
C LEU A 75 4.87 -6.41 8.47
N PHE A 76 4.28 -7.35 9.21
CA PHE A 76 3.00 -7.95 8.88
C PHE A 76 1.97 -7.56 9.92
N PHE A 77 0.95 -6.82 9.48
CA PHE A 77 -0.22 -6.49 10.31
C PHE A 77 -1.35 -7.45 9.97
N ARG A 78 -1.84 -8.20 10.96
CA ARG A 78 -3.04 -9.00 10.77
C ARG A 78 -4.24 -8.07 10.89
N GLN A 79 -4.86 -7.68 9.77
CA GLN A 79 -6.18 -7.06 9.81
C GLN A 79 -7.20 -8.15 10.12
N GLN A 80 -7.65 -8.24 11.37
CA GLN A 80 -8.84 -9.02 11.71
C GLN A 80 -10.04 -8.10 11.51
N CYS A 81 -10.54 -8.02 10.29
CA CYS A 81 -11.88 -7.49 10.05
C CYS A 81 -12.88 -8.54 10.56
N ILE A 82 -13.41 -8.32 11.77
CA ILE A 82 -14.71 -8.88 12.15
C ILE A 82 -15.72 -8.20 11.22
N VAL A 83 -16.23 -8.94 10.24
CA VAL A 83 -17.49 -8.57 9.59
C VAL A 83 -18.56 -8.92 10.61
N ILE A 84 -19.13 -7.89 11.24
CA ILE A 84 -20.31 -8.01 12.10
C ILE A 84 -21.53 -8.31 11.24
#